data_AF-A0A832SW78-F1
#
_entry.id   AF-A0A832SW78-F1
#
_cell.length_a   1.000
_cell.length_b   1.000
_cell.length_c   1.000
_cell.angle_alpha   90.00
_cell.angle_beta   90.00
_cell.angle_gamma   90.00
#
_symmetry.space_group_name_H-M   'P 1'
#
loop_
_entity.id
_entity.type
_entity.pdbx_description
1 polymer ?
#
loop_
_entity_poly.entity_id
_entity_poly.type
_entity_poly.pdbx_seq_one_letter_code
_entity_poly.pdbx_strand_id
1 'polypeptide(L)' 'DTRINHILSQIDVLIDGPFIEKERDITLELRGSKNQRILYHGVDF' A
#
# COMPACT_ATOMS: atom_id res chain seq x y z
N ASP A 1 -13.54 -5.48 11.72
CA ASP A 1 -14.72 -5.61 10.83
C ASP A 1 -14.47 -6.82 9.94
N THR A 2 -15.41 -7.77 9.88
CA THR A 2 -15.23 -9.02 9.11
C THR A 2 -15.03 -8.76 7.62
N ARG A 3 -15.58 -7.66 7.09
CA ARG A 3 -15.42 -7.28 5.69
C ARG A 3 -14.00 -6.79 5.39
N ILE A 4 -13.40 -6.04 6.31
CA ILE A 4 -12.01 -5.57 6.18
C ILE A 4 -11.08 -6.77 6.11
N ASN A 5 -11.22 -7.73 7.03
CA ASN A 5 -10.39 -8.94 7.02
C ASN A 5 -10.59 -9.77 5.76
N HIS A 6 -11.83 -9.87 5.26
CA HIS A 6 -12.09 -10.55 4.00
C HIS A 6 -11.36 -9.87 2.84
N ILE A 7 -11.43 -8.54 2.73
CA ILE A 7 -10.71 -7.81 1.68
C ILE A 7 -9.19 -7.99 1.81
N LEU A 8 -8.63 -7.85 3.03
CA LEU A 8 -7.19 -7.99 3.27
C LEU A 8 -6.68 -9.41 2.95
N SER A 9 -7.50 -10.44 3.14
CA SER A 9 -7.15 -11.83 2.78
C SER A 9 -7.18 -12.12 1.27
N GLN A 10 -7.59 -11.17 0.43
CA GLN A 10 -7.79 -11.36 -1.02
C GLN A 10 -6.88 -10.46 -1.86
N ILE A 11 -5.98 -9.70 -1.22
CA ILE A 11 -5.03 -8.81 -1.90
C ILE A 11 -3.60 -9.27 -1.61
N ASP A 12 -2.72 -9.11 -2.59
CA ASP A 12 -1.30 -9.44 -2.44
C ASP A 12 -0.49 -8.29 -1.82
N VAL A 13 -0.95 -7.05 -2.04
CA VAL A 13 -0.23 -5.83 -1.67
C VAL A 13 -1.19 -4.82 -1.03
N LEU A 14 -0.73 -4.18 0.05
CA LEU A 14 -1.39 -3.04 0.69
C LEU A 14 -0.48 -1.82 0.65
N ILE A 15 -1.03 -0.69 0.18
CA ILE A 15 -0.35 0.61 0.19
C ILE A 15 -0.84 1.41 1.37
N ASP A 16 0.04 1.63 2.33
CA ASP A 16 -0.28 2.32 3.57
C ASP A 16 0.30 3.75 3.60
N GLY A 17 -0.49 4.69 4.11
CA GLY A 17 -0.16 6.11 4.21
C GLY A 17 -0.82 7.00 3.13
N PRO A 18 -1.00 8.30 3.42
CA PRO A 18 -1.64 9.23 2.50
C PRO A 18 -0.78 9.49 1.26
N PHE A 19 -1.42 9.78 0.14
CA PHE A 19 -0.73 10.31 -1.03
C PHE A 19 -0.39 11.79 -0.80
N ILE A 20 0.86 12.15 -1.07
CA ILE A 20 1.43 13.49 -0.92
C ILE A 20 2.02 13.92 -2.26
N GLU A 21 1.39 14.87 -2.95
CA GLU A 21 1.79 15.28 -4.31
C GLU A 21 3.27 15.72 -4.40
N LYS A 22 3.76 16.48 -3.42
CA LYS A 22 5.18 16.92 -3.36
C LYS A 22 6.19 15.77 -3.23
N GLU A 23 5.73 14.60 -2.83
CA GLU A 23 6.55 13.39 -2.66
C GLU A 23 6.28 12.36 -3.76
N ARG A 24 5.42 12.69 -4.72
CA ARG A 24 5.15 11.84 -5.88
C ARG A 24 6.44 11.60 -6.64
N ASP A 25 6.76 10.33 -6.86
CA ASP A 25 7.95 9.93 -7.60
C ASP A 25 7.62 8.81 -8.59
N ILE A 26 7.73 9.13 -9.87
CA ILE A 26 7.41 8.22 -10.98
C ILE A 26 8.43 7.09 -11.15
N THR A 27 9.57 7.15 -10.45
CA THR A 27 10.58 6.10 -10.44
C THR A 27 10.27 4.98 -9.46
N LEU A 28 9.35 5.20 -8.52
CA LEU A 28 8.86 4.16 -7.61
C LEU A 28 8.03 3.13 -8.40
N GLU A 29 8.07 1.87 -7.96
CA GLU A 29 7.35 0.75 -8.61
C GLU A 29 5.87 1.06 -8.83
N LEU A 30 5.21 1.59 -7.79
CA LEU A 30 3.79 1.95 -7.81
C LEU A 30 3.56 3.45 -8.06
N ARG A 31 4.62 4.20 -8.37
CA ARG A 31 4.62 5.61 -8.81
C ARG A 31 3.82 6.58 -7.91
N GLY A 32 3.69 6.22 -6.63
CA GLY A 32 3.00 6.98 -5.59
C GLY A 32 3.91 7.99 -4.91
N SER A 33 3.64 8.26 -3.64
CA SER A 33 4.45 9.16 -2.81
C SER A 33 5.46 8.38 -1.97
N LYS A 34 6.66 8.95 -1.77
CA LYS A 34 7.76 8.30 -1.03
C LYS A 34 7.42 7.90 0.41
N ASN A 35 6.48 8.58 1.06
CA ASN A 35 6.01 8.22 2.40
C ASN A 35 5.09 6.99 2.44
N GLN A 36 4.59 6.53 1.29
CA GLN A 36 3.69 5.37 1.25
C GLN A 36 4.49 4.08 1.41
N ARG A 37 4.03 3.19 2.30
CA ARG A 37 4.64 1.89 2.53
C ARG A 37 3.98 0.86 1.65
N ILE A 38 4.78 0.06 0.96
CA ILE A 38 4.31 -1.13 0.24
C ILE A 38 4.45 -2.30 1.21
N LEU A 39 3.32 -2.91 1.57
CA LEU A 39 3.27 -4.07 2.45
C LEU A 39 2.80 -5.27 1.63
N TYR A 40 3.42 -6.43 1.82
CA TYR A 40 3.08 -7.66 1.11
C TYR A 40 2.37 -8.66 2.03
N HIS A 41 1.29 -9.26 1.53
CA HIS A 41 0.51 -10.24 2.28
C HIS A 41 1.33 -11.50 2.57
N GLY A 42 1.32 -11.94 3.83
CA GLY A 42 2.12 -13.08 4.28
C GLY A 42 3.60 -12.76 4.54
N VAL A 43 4.01 -11.51 4.38
CA VAL A 43 5.35 -11.01 4.73
C VAL A 43 5.25 -9.92 5.79
N ASP A 44 4.48 -8.86 5.51
CA ASP A 44 4.36 -7.69 6.37
C ASP A 44 3.02 -7.63 7.13
N PHE A 45 1.95 -8.19 6.55
CA PHE A 45 0.60 -8.20 7.12
C PHE A 45 -0.19 -9.47 6.77
#